data_AF-A0A379WZ60-F1
#
_entry.id   AF-A0A379WZ60-F1
#
_cell.length_a   1.000
_cell.length_b   1.000
_cell.length_c   1.000
_cell.angle_alpha   90.00
_cell.angle_beta   90.00
_cell.angle_gamma   90.00
#
_symmetry.space_group_name_H-M   'P 1'
#
loop_
_entity.id
_entity.type
_entity.pdbx_description
1 polymer ?
#
loop_
_entity_poly.entity_id
_entity_poly.type
_entity_poly.pdbx_seq_one_letter_code
_entity_poly.pdbx_strand_id
1 'polypeptide(L)'
;MVACGFLLLAIIALSFWSVIRNRIGEKKWLLRAALYGIPLPWIAVEAGWFVAEYGRQPWAIGEVLPTAVANSSLTVGDLLFSMFLICGLYTLFLVAELFLMFKFARLGPSSLKTGRYHFEQSTVTSQPAR
;
A
#
# COMPACT_ATOMS: atom_id res chain seq x y z
N MET A 1 -14.00 1.66 4.19
CA MET A 1 -13.55 0.96 5.41
C MET A 1 -14.22 -0.40 5.61
N VAL A 2 -15.51 -0.48 5.98
CA VAL A 2 -16.17 -1.75 6.37
C VAL A 2 -16.19 -2.80 5.25
N ALA A 3 -16.60 -2.44 4.04
CA ALA A 3 -16.61 -3.37 2.90
C ALA A 3 -15.19 -3.91 2.58
N CYS A 4 -14.19 -3.02 2.55
CA CYS A 4 -12.79 -3.41 2.39
C CYS A 4 -12.33 -4.34 3.52
N GLY A 5 -12.77 -4.10 4.76
CA GLY A 5 -12.46 -4.95 5.92
C GLY A 5 -12.98 -6.38 5.76
N PHE A 6 -14.24 -6.55 5.34
CA PHE A 6 -14.79 -7.88 5.09
C PHE A 6 -14.11 -8.59 3.90
N LEU A 7 -13.79 -7.85 2.83
CA LEU A 7 -13.03 -8.40 1.70
C LEU A 7 -11.63 -8.86 2.13
N LEU A 8 -10.93 -8.05 2.91
CA LEU A 8 -9.61 -8.41 3.46
C LEU A 8 -9.70 -9.63 4.37
N LEU A 9 -10.70 -9.68 5.26
CA LEU A 9 -10.94 -10.84 6.11
C LEU A 9 -11.15 -12.11 5.28
N ALA A 10 -11.97 -12.06 4.23
CA ALA A 10 -12.21 -13.19 3.36
C ALA A 10 -10.92 -13.64 2.64
N ILE A 11 -10.15 -12.71 2.05
CA ILE A 11 -8.89 -13.03 1.36
C ILE A 11 -7.89 -13.66 2.32
N ILE A 12 -7.71 -13.09 3.51
CA ILE A 12 -6.77 -13.59 4.52
C ILE A 12 -7.22 -14.95 5.06
N ALA A 13 -8.50 -15.12 5.40
CA ALA A 13 -9.02 -16.38 5.92
C ALA A 13 -8.89 -17.52 4.89
N LEU A 14 -9.20 -17.26 3.62
CA LEU A 14 -9.04 -18.23 2.54
C LEU A 14 -7.57 -18.55 2.26
N SER A 15 -6.69 -17.55 2.31
CA SER A 15 -5.25 -17.74 2.18
C SER A 15 -4.69 -18.58 3.33
N PHE A 16 -5.08 -18.27 4.56
CA PHE A 16 -4.73 -19.04 5.75
C PHE A 16 -5.25 -20.49 5.67
N TRP A 17 -6.49 -20.69 5.21
CA TRP A 17 -7.04 -22.02 4.98
C TRP A 17 -6.23 -22.82 3.96
N SER A 18 -5.71 -22.18 2.90
CA SER A 18 -4.83 -22.84 1.92
C SER A 18 -3.49 -23.28 2.54
N VAL A 19 -2.96 -22.50 3.48
CA VAL A 19 -1.73 -22.79 4.21
C VAL A 19 -1.92 -24.00 5.13
N ILE A 20 -2.96 -24.01 5.97
CA ILE A 20 -3.18 -25.13 6.92
C ILE A 20 -3.48 -26.47 6.23
N ARG A 21 -3.99 -26.42 5.00
CA ARG A 21 -4.25 -27.61 4.16
C ARG A 21 -3.04 -28.01 3.31
N ASN A 22 -1.93 -27.26 3.40
CA ASN A 22 -0.73 -27.43 2.58
C ASN A 22 -1.00 -27.42 1.06
N ARG A 23 -1.93 -26.55 0.61
CA ARG A 23 -2.36 -26.40 -0.79
C ARG A 23 -2.00 -25.03 -1.35
N ILE A 24 -0.83 -24.52 -0.96
CA ILE A 24 -0.34 -23.20 -1.35
C ILE A 24 -0.05 -23.23 -2.86
N GLY A 25 -0.52 -22.22 -3.59
CA GLY A 25 -0.25 -22.10 -5.03
C GLY A 25 -1.24 -22.82 -5.96
N GLU A 26 -2.09 -23.71 -5.46
CA GLU A 26 -3.04 -24.47 -6.30
C GLU A 26 -4.18 -23.59 -6.86
N LYS A 27 -4.78 -22.76 -6.01
CA LYS A 27 -5.96 -21.95 -6.36
C LYS A 27 -5.55 -20.61 -6.98
N LYS A 28 -5.39 -20.57 -8.30
CA LYS A 28 -4.98 -19.36 -9.06
C LYS A 28 -5.89 -18.14 -8.82
N TRP A 29 -7.19 -18.33 -8.61
CA TRP A 29 -8.11 -17.22 -8.33
C TRP A 29 -7.83 -16.54 -6.99
N LEU A 30 -7.40 -17.32 -5.97
CA LEU A 30 -7.06 -16.80 -4.65
C LEU A 30 -5.75 -16.01 -4.69
N LEU A 31 -4.76 -16.48 -5.46
CA LEU A 31 -3.52 -15.74 -5.70
C LEU A 31 -3.79 -14.41 -6.42
N ARG A 32 -4.65 -14.41 -7.43
CA ARG A 32 -5.07 -13.18 -8.14
C ARG A 32 -5.85 -12.24 -7.22
N ALA A 33 -6.75 -12.77 -6.38
CA ALA A 33 -7.48 -11.97 -5.41
C ALA A 33 -6.54 -11.33 -4.38
N ALA A 34 -5.54 -12.05 -3.89
CA ALA A 34 -4.52 -11.49 -3.00
C ALA A 34 -3.67 -10.40 -3.68
N LEU A 35 -3.30 -10.60 -4.95
CA LEU A 35 -2.55 -9.61 -5.72
C LEU A 35 -3.36 -8.33 -5.97
N TYR A 36 -4.61 -8.45 -6.43
CA TYR A 36 -5.47 -7.27 -6.67
C TYR A 36 -6.03 -6.68 -5.38
N GLY A 37 -5.99 -7.42 -4.28
CA GLY A 37 -6.38 -6.95 -2.96
C GLY A 37 -5.36 -6.04 -2.30
N ILE A 38 -4.14 -5.90 -2.87
CA ILE A 38 -3.08 -5.06 -2.31
C ILE A 38 -3.57 -3.65 -1.98
N PRO A 39 -4.29 -2.90 -2.83
CA PRO A 39 -4.71 -1.53 -2.50
C PRO A 39 -5.79 -1.41 -1.42
N LEU A 40 -6.49 -2.50 -1.07
CA LEU A 40 -7.66 -2.45 -0.18
C LEU A 40 -7.37 -1.94 1.24
N PRO A 41 -6.25 -2.31 1.91
CA PRO A 41 -5.92 -1.79 3.22
C PRO A 41 -5.71 -0.28 3.20
N TRP A 42 -4.98 0.26 2.21
CA TRP A 42 -4.77 1.70 2.05
C TRP A 42 -6.10 2.45 1.94
N ILE A 43 -7.01 2.00 1.07
CA ILE A 43 -8.33 2.63 0.94
C ILE A 43 -9.13 2.51 2.25
N ALA A 44 -9.04 1.37 2.94
CA ALA A 44 -9.77 1.14 4.18
C ALA A 44 -9.30 2.08 5.30
N VAL A 45 -7.99 2.27 5.47
CA VAL A 45 -7.42 3.11 6.53
C VAL A 45 -7.63 4.59 6.25
N GLU A 46 -7.46 5.06 5.01
CA GLU A 46 -7.71 6.45 4.64
C GLU A 46 -9.19 6.81 4.85
N ALA A 47 -10.11 5.93 4.43
CA ALA A 47 -11.53 6.13 4.69
C ALA A 47 -11.87 6.10 6.19
N GLY A 48 -11.15 5.28 6.99
CA GLY A 48 -11.33 5.22 8.43
C GLY A 48 -10.89 6.52 9.12
N TRP A 49 -9.71 7.04 8.75
CA TRP A 49 -9.21 8.34 9.21
C TRP A 49 -10.15 9.47 8.80
N PHE A 50 -10.65 9.47 7.56
CA PHE A 50 -11.62 10.47 7.13
C PHE A 50 -12.89 10.45 7.99
N VAL A 51 -13.47 9.27 8.24
CA VAL A 51 -14.67 9.16 9.08
C VAL A 51 -14.40 9.64 10.51
N ALA A 52 -13.24 9.31 11.08
CA ALA A 52 -12.87 9.72 12.43
C ALA A 52 -12.61 11.23 12.55
N GLU A 53 -11.78 11.79 11.67
CA GLU A 53 -11.38 13.19 11.73
C GLU A 53 -12.48 14.13 11.26
N TYR A 54 -13.15 13.80 10.16
CA TYR A 54 -14.26 14.61 9.67
C TYR A 54 -15.49 14.49 10.57
N GLY A 55 -15.72 13.32 11.18
CA GLY A 55 -16.80 13.12 12.14
C GLY A 55 -16.69 13.96 13.42
N ARG A 56 -15.49 14.49 13.71
CA ARG A 56 -15.23 15.40 14.84
C ARG A 56 -15.52 16.86 14.52
N GLN A 57 -15.66 17.22 13.24
CA GLN A 57 -16.05 18.58 12.86
C GLN A 57 -17.44 18.91 13.46
N PRO A 58 -17.64 20.13 14.02
CA PRO A 58 -16.85 21.35 13.83
C PRO A 58 -15.73 21.59 14.87
N TRP A 59 -15.31 20.57 15.63
CA TRP A 59 -14.38 20.71 16.74
C TRP A 59 -12.94 20.31 16.39
N ALA A 60 -11.98 21.18 16.73
CA ALA A 60 -10.55 20.85 16.76
C ALA A 60 -10.14 20.18 18.08
N ILE A 61 -10.84 20.44 19.18
CA ILE A 61 -10.83 19.65 20.43
C ILE A 61 -12.29 19.45 20.80
N GLY A 62 -12.74 18.19 20.92
CA GLY A 62 -14.15 17.85 21.08
C GLY A 62 -14.81 18.64 22.20
N GLU A 63 -15.90 19.32 21.88
CA GLU A 63 -16.71 20.17 22.79
C GLU A 63 -15.94 21.30 23.52
N VAL A 64 -14.69 21.58 23.13
CA VAL A 64 -13.83 22.56 23.81
C VAL A 64 -13.39 23.67 22.84
N LEU A 65 -12.79 23.30 21.70
CA LEU A 65 -12.18 24.26 20.79
C LEU A 65 -12.70 24.04 19.35
N PRO A 66 -13.49 24.97 18.79
CA PRO A 66 -13.96 24.87 17.40
C PRO A 66 -12.81 25.01 16.39
N THR A 67 -12.93 24.33 15.24
CA THR A 67 -11.91 24.34 14.18
C THR A 67 -11.67 25.74 13.59
N ALA A 68 -12.73 26.56 13.49
CA ALA A 68 -12.66 27.90 12.90
C ALA A 68 -11.86 28.92 13.72
N VAL A 69 -11.59 28.63 15.00
CA VAL A 69 -10.80 29.51 15.89
C VAL A 69 -9.43 28.93 16.22
N ALA A 70 -9.16 27.67 15.85
CA ALA A 70 -7.94 26.95 16.19
C ALA A 70 -6.78 27.21 15.20
N ASN A 71 -7.01 27.97 14.13
CA ASN A 71 -6.04 28.21 13.08
C ASN A 71 -5.11 29.41 13.38
N SER A 72 -3.92 29.40 12.78
CA SER A 72 -2.99 30.52 12.84
C SER A 72 -3.45 31.70 11.97
N SER A 73 -3.10 32.92 12.38
CA SER A 73 -3.34 34.15 11.60
C SER A 73 -2.30 34.30 10.49
N LEU A 74 -2.52 33.61 9.37
CA LEU A 74 -1.63 33.64 8.20
C LEU A 74 -2.35 34.20 6.97
N THR A 75 -1.57 34.70 6.01
CA THR A 75 -2.13 35.13 4.72
C THR A 75 -2.41 33.93 3.83
N VAL A 76 -3.35 34.08 2.90
CA VAL A 76 -3.66 33.03 1.90
C VAL A 76 -2.44 32.70 1.04
N GLY A 77 -1.57 33.67 0.77
CA GLY A 77 -0.35 33.48 -0.03
C GLY A 77 0.64 32.51 0.62
N ASP A 78 0.90 32.66 1.92
CA ASP A 78 1.81 31.78 2.67
C ASP A 78 1.31 30.33 2.69
N LEU A 79 -0.01 30.16 2.86
CA LEU A 79 -0.66 28.86 2.90
C LEU A 79 -0.63 28.16 1.53
N LEU A 80 -0.94 28.88 0.45
CA LEU A 80 -0.88 28.32 -0.90
C LEU A 80 0.55 27.95 -1.29
N PHE A 81 1.53 28.83 -1.02
CA PHE A 81 2.93 28.56 -1.32
C PHE A 81 3.42 27.28 -0.63
N SER A 82 3.21 27.18 0.69
CA SER A 82 3.62 26.00 1.45
C SER A 82 2.87 24.74 1.02
N MET A 83 1.56 24.81 0.76
CA MET A 83 0.77 23.68 0.29
C MET A 83 1.27 23.17 -1.06
N PHE A 84 1.48 24.05 -2.05
CA PHE A 84 2.01 23.63 -3.35
C PHE A 84 3.42 23.06 -3.27
N LEU A 85 4.28 23.66 -2.45
CA LEU A 85 5.64 23.15 -2.23
C LEU A 85 5.62 21.74 -1.63
N ILE A 86 4.85 21.54 -0.56
CA ILE A 86 4.75 20.25 0.13
C ILE A 86 4.09 19.19 -0.78
N CYS A 87 2.95 19.51 -1.39
CA CYS A 87 2.26 18.60 -2.31
C CYS A 87 3.13 18.25 -3.53
N GLY A 88 3.87 19.21 -4.07
CA GLY A 88 4.78 18.99 -5.19
C GLY A 88 5.91 18.03 -4.83
N LEU A 89 6.56 18.24 -3.69
CA LEU A 89 7.61 17.35 -3.18
C LEU A 89 7.07 15.95 -2.85
N TYR A 90 5.91 15.86 -2.19
CA TYR A 90 5.28 14.57 -1.87
C TYR A 90 4.92 13.80 -3.13
N THR A 91 4.44 14.49 -4.17
CA THR A 91 4.14 13.85 -5.46
C THR A 91 5.41 13.32 -6.12
N LEU A 92 6.50 14.10 -6.13
CA LEU A 92 7.78 13.67 -6.68
C LEU A 92 8.32 12.44 -5.94
N PHE A 93 8.27 12.45 -4.61
CA PHE A 93 8.73 11.34 -3.78
C PHE A 93 7.85 10.10 -3.93
N LEU A 94 6.53 10.27 -4.04
CA LEU A 94 5.61 9.16 -4.30
C LEU A 94 5.93 8.48 -5.65
N VAL A 95 6.17 9.25 -6.70
CA VAL A 95 6.54 8.69 -8.02
C VAL A 95 7.87 7.93 -7.94
N ALA A 96 8.87 8.51 -7.28
CA ALA A 96 10.17 7.86 -7.10
C ALA A 96 10.06 6.57 -6.27
N GLU A 97 9.30 6.60 -5.18
CA GLU A 97 9.09 5.47 -4.27
C GLU A 97 8.31 4.34 -4.95
N LEU A 98 7.19 4.64 -5.62
CA LEU A 98 6.44 3.65 -6.40
C LEU A 98 7.29 3.05 -7.52
N PHE A 99 8.09 3.87 -8.22
CA PHE A 99 9.02 3.35 -9.23
C PHE A 99 9.99 2.33 -8.65
N LEU A 100 10.62 2.63 -7.51
CA LEU A 100 11.54 1.72 -6.84
C LEU A 100 10.83 0.47 -6.31
N MET A 101 9.68 0.62 -5.66
CA MET A 101 8.84 -0.49 -5.20
C MET A 101 8.50 -1.45 -6.33
N PHE A 102 7.94 -0.95 -7.45
CA PHE A 102 7.60 -1.79 -8.59
C PHE A 102 8.83 -2.42 -9.24
N LYS A 103 9.94 -1.68 -9.35
CA LYS A 103 11.19 -2.19 -9.92
C LYS A 103 11.71 -3.38 -9.11
N PHE A 104 11.84 -3.23 -7.79
CA PHE A 104 12.40 -4.29 -6.94
C PHE A 104 11.41 -5.42 -6.69
N ALA A 105 10.11 -5.13 -6.58
CA ALA A 105 9.09 -6.18 -6.48
C ALA A 105 9.04 -7.08 -7.72
N ARG A 106 9.26 -6.51 -8.92
CA ARG A 106 9.33 -7.28 -10.18
C ARG A 106 10.63 -8.06 -10.35
N LEU A 107 11.75 -7.53 -9.89
CA LEU A 107 13.04 -8.26 -9.86
C LEU A 107 13.01 -9.40 -8.84
N GLY A 108 12.27 -9.24 -7.75
CA GLY A 108 12.21 -10.19 -6.66
C GLY A 108 13.60 -10.41 -6.01
N PRO A 109 13.91 -11.62 -5.57
CA PRO A 109 15.13 -11.90 -4.81
C PRO A 109 16.42 -11.81 -5.65
N SER A 110 16.32 -11.77 -6.98
CA SER A 110 17.47 -11.55 -7.88
C SER A 110 18.10 -10.16 -7.76
N SER A 111 17.47 -9.23 -7.04
CA SER A 111 18.07 -7.95 -6.67
C SER A 111 19.27 -8.08 -5.72
N LEU A 112 19.39 -9.21 -5.04
CA LEU A 112 20.44 -9.46 -4.02
C LEU A 112 21.77 -9.96 -4.59
N LYS A 113 21.81 -10.40 -5.86
CA LYS A 113 23.02 -10.88 -6.56
C LYS A 113 23.72 -12.06 -5.86
N THR A 114 22.95 -13.06 -5.40
CA THR A 114 23.51 -14.22 -4.67
C THR A 114 23.90 -15.41 -5.56
N GLY A 115 23.58 -15.36 -6.85
CA GLY A 115 23.79 -16.43 -7.83
C GLY A 115 22.75 -17.55 -7.80
N ARG A 116 21.69 -17.44 -6.99
CA ARG A 116 20.75 -18.55 -6.70
C ARG A 116 19.36 -18.36 -7.30
N TYR A 117 18.99 -17.15 -7.70
CA TYR A 117 17.62 -16.80 -8.06
C TYR A 117 17.37 -16.78 -9.57
N HIS A 118 16.09 -16.76 -9.97
CA HIS A 118 15.63 -16.92 -11.36
C HIS A 118 16.38 -16.06 -12.40
N PHE A 119 16.60 -14.77 -12.15
CA PHE A 119 17.31 -13.89 -13.09
C PHE A 119 18.85 -13.90 -12.96
N GLU A 120 19.39 -14.67 -12.01
CA GLU A 120 20.84 -14.82 -11.79
C GLU A 120 21.37 -16.13 -12.37
N GLN A 121 20.49 -17.12 -12.59
CA GLN A 121 20.83 -18.38 -13.21
C GLN A 121 21.03 -18.17 -14.71
N SER A 122 22.27 -18.25 -15.18
CA SER A 122 22.55 -18.44 -16.60
C SER A 122 21.85 -19.73 -17.04
N THR A 123 21.06 -19.71 -18.11
CA THR A 123 20.50 -20.89 -18.78
C THR A 123 21.64 -21.80 -19.28
N VAL A 124 22.33 -22.48 -18.37
CA VAL A 124 23.12 -23.67 -18.66
C VAL A 124 22.12 -24.81 -18.61
N THR A 125 21.35 -24.92 -19.69
CA THR A 125 20.69 -26.17 -20.04
C THR A 125 21.79 -27.20 -20.15
N SER A 126 21.97 -27.97 -19.09
CA SER A 126 22.74 -29.20 -19.11
C SER A 126 22.21 -30.07 -20.24
N GLN A 127 23.11 -30.45 -21.14
CA GLN A 127 22.93 -31.51 -22.13
C GLN A 127 22.20 -32.72 -21.52
N PRO A 128 21.38 -33.45 -22.30
CA PRO A 128 20.91 -34.76 -21.88
C PRO A 128 22.13 -35.69 -21.87
N ALA A 129 22.54 -36.15 -20.69
CA ALA A 129 23.50 -37.23 -20.55
C ALA A 129 22.76 -38.47 -20.03
N ARG A 130 22.49 -39.36 -20.99
CA ARG A 130 21.93 -40.73 -20.94
C ARG A 130 20.42 -40.87 -20.87
#